data_AF-A0A843SVD0-F1
#
_entry.id   AF-A0A843SVD0-F1
#
_cell.length_a   1.000
_cell.length_b   1.000
_cell.length_c   1.000
_cell.angle_alpha   90.00
_cell.angle_beta   90.00
_cell.angle_gamma   90.00
#
_symmetry.space_group_name_H-M   'P 1'
#
loop_
_entity.id
_entity.type
_entity.pdbx_description
1 polymer ?
#
loop_
_entity_poly.entity_id
_entity_poly.type
_entity_poly.pdbx_seq_one_letter_code
_entity_poly.pdbx_strand_id
1 'polypeptide(L)'
;MGLDETTAQQRRIAVRVARIPMTSVLRARAIGETRGFMKMLLDADSDRILGFTMLGADTGEVLAVVQTAMLAGLPYTRLRGAILTHPTMAEGLNVLHESPSGRERKDGDTRPLAHWEGEGGRVQTPKNRQAEEII
;
A
#
# COMPACT_ATOMS: atom_id res chain seq x y z
N MET A 1 8.10 13.01 -2.95
CA MET A 1 7.06 13.79 -3.67
C MET A 1 5.75 13.71 -2.89
N GLY A 2 4.85 14.67 -3.06
CA GLY A 2 3.62 14.76 -2.27
C GLY A 2 3.88 15.24 -0.83
N LEU A 3 2.99 14.89 0.09
CA LEU A 3 3.10 15.24 1.51
C LEU A 3 4.12 14.37 2.25
N ASP A 4 4.78 14.96 3.23
CA ASP A 4 5.51 14.24 4.28
C ASP A 4 4.69 14.17 5.58
N GLU A 5 5.14 13.34 6.51
CA GLU A 5 4.48 13.10 7.81
C GLU A 5 4.35 14.38 8.64
N THR A 6 5.43 15.16 8.70
CA THR A 6 5.46 16.42 9.46
C THR A 6 4.41 17.40 8.96
N THR A 7 4.32 17.58 7.64
CA THR A 7 3.33 18.44 7.00
C THR A 7 1.92 17.90 7.17
N ALA A 8 1.72 16.58 7.07
CA ALA A 8 0.42 15.96 7.31
C ALA A 8 -0.05 16.19 8.76
N GLN A 9 0.83 16.02 9.74
CA GLN A 9 0.55 16.24 11.16
C GLN A 9 0.23 17.72 11.44
N GLN A 10 1.04 18.65 10.93
CA GLN A 10 0.79 20.09 11.04
C GLN A 10 -0.57 20.50 10.46
N ARG A 11 -0.98 19.86 9.35
CA ARG A 11 -2.27 20.10 8.69
C ARG A 11 -3.42 19.27 9.28
N ARG A 12 -3.16 18.47 10.32
CA ARG A 12 -4.14 17.57 10.96
C ARG A 12 -4.83 16.63 9.97
N ILE A 13 -4.08 16.17 8.97
CA ILE A 13 -4.52 15.16 8.00
C ILE A 13 -4.23 13.80 8.61
N ALA A 14 -5.26 12.97 8.76
CA ALA A 14 -5.09 11.60 9.25
C ALA A 14 -4.47 10.74 8.15
N VAL A 15 -3.37 10.06 8.47
CA VAL A 15 -2.60 9.29 7.50
C VAL A 15 -2.25 7.91 8.02
N ARG A 16 -2.02 6.97 7.09
CA ARG A 16 -1.34 5.70 7.33
C ARG A 16 0.01 5.72 6.65
N VAL A 17 0.98 5.03 7.24
CA VAL A 17 2.35 4.96 6.71
C VAL A 17 2.69 3.53 6.35
N ALA A 18 3.03 3.32 5.08
CA ALA A 18 3.58 2.07 4.58
C ALA A 18 5.08 2.23 4.33
N ARG A 19 5.90 1.32 4.84
CA ARG A 19 7.37 1.44 4.77
C ARG A 19 8.03 0.07 4.70
N ILE A 20 9.01 -0.08 3.82
CA ILE A 20 9.89 -1.25 3.75
C ILE A 20 11.35 -0.83 3.56
N PRO A 21 12.31 -1.58 4.10
CA PRO A 21 13.72 -1.42 3.76
C PRO A 21 14.01 -1.92 2.33
N MET A 22 15.07 -1.42 1.69
CA MET A 22 15.50 -1.93 0.37
C MET A 22 15.94 -3.40 0.41
N THR A 23 16.27 -3.93 1.59
CA THR A 23 16.51 -5.38 1.78
C THR A 23 15.28 -6.25 1.48
N SER A 24 14.07 -5.68 1.47
CA SER A 24 12.84 -6.38 1.07
C SER A 24 12.60 -6.38 -0.45
N VAL A 25 13.36 -5.59 -1.22
CA VAL A 25 13.19 -5.47 -2.68
C VAL A 25 14.13 -6.44 -3.37
N LEU A 26 13.58 -7.41 -4.11
CA LEU A 26 14.36 -8.49 -4.72
C LEU A 26 15.39 -7.99 -5.72
N ARG A 27 15.03 -6.98 -6.54
CA ARG A 27 15.98 -6.36 -7.47
C ARG A 27 17.15 -5.66 -6.75
N ALA A 28 16.87 -4.96 -5.66
CA ALA A 28 17.91 -4.33 -4.84
C ALA A 28 18.88 -5.36 -4.26
N ARG A 29 18.36 -6.51 -3.79
CA ARG A 29 19.20 -7.64 -3.36
C ARG A 29 20.04 -8.20 -4.50
N ALA A 30 19.44 -8.38 -5.68
CA ALA A 30 20.10 -8.98 -6.84
C ALA A 30 21.30 -8.14 -7.34
N ILE A 31 21.24 -6.81 -7.21
CA ILE A 31 22.32 -5.91 -7.63
C ILE A 31 23.20 -5.41 -6.47
N GLY A 32 22.96 -5.87 -5.24
CA GLY A 32 23.71 -5.43 -4.04
C GLY A 32 23.34 -4.05 -3.48
N GLU A 33 22.41 -3.32 -4.10
CA GLU A 33 22.01 -1.95 -3.72
C GLU A 33 20.91 -1.93 -2.65
N THR A 34 21.19 -2.50 -1.48
CA THR A 34 20.18 -2.73 -0.43
C THR A 34 20.06 -1.60 0.61
N ARG A 35 20.79 -0.49 0.43
CA ARG A 35 20.73 0.66 1.34
C ARG A 35 19.48 1.51 1.06
N GLY A 36 18.82 1.95 2.12
CA GLY A 36 17.68 2.86 2.06
C GLY A 36 16.33 2.17 2.23
N PHE A 37 15.26 2.79 1.71
CA PHE A 37 13.88 2.39 1.98
C PHE A 37 12.89 2.92 0.94
N MET A 38 11.71 2.32 0.89
CA MET A 38 10.50 2.89 0.28
C MET A 38 9.52 3.25 1.41
N LYS A 39 8.86 4.40 1.28
CA LYS A 39 7.85 4.89 2.22
C LYS A 39 6.72 5.57 1.45
N MET A 40 5.48 5.21 1.76
CA MET A 40 4.28 5.80 1.20
C MET A 40 3.38 6.33 2.31
N LEU A 41 2.87 7.53 2.10
CA LEU A 41 1.86 8.16 2.92
C LEU A 41 0.50 7.97 2.27
N LEU A 42 -0.43 7.40 3.01
CA LEU A 42 -1.77 7.09 2.56
C LEU A 42 -2.78 7.89 3.38
N ASP A 43 -3.86 8.32 2.74
CA ASP A 43 -5.03 8.83 3.45
C ASP A 43 -5.61 7.72 4.34
N ALA A 44 -6.01 8.07 5.57
CA ALA A 44 -6.49 7.11 6.54
C ALA A 44 -7.79 6.42 6.12
N ASP A 45 -8.64 7.11 5.34
CA ASP A 45 -10.00 6.66 5.05
C ASP A 45 -10.19 6.15 3.61
N SER A 46 -9.39 6.63 2.64
CA SER A 46 -9.68 6.47 1.20
C SER A 46 -8.64 5.73 0.36
N ASP A 47 -7.59 5.15 0.97
CA ASP A 47 -6.46 4.51 0.28
C ASP A 47 -5.72 5.42 -0.73
N ARG A 48 -6.00 6.73 -0.73
CA ARG A 48 -5.33 7.69 -1.61
C ARG A 48 -3.88 7.86 -1.23
N ILE A 49 -3.02 7.90 -2.24
CA ILE A 49 -1.60 8.18 -2.06
C ILE A 49 -1.43 9.69 -1.86
N LEU A 50 -1.00 10.08 -0.67
CA LEU A 50 -0.74 11.47 -0.31
C LEU A 50 0.72 11.86 -0.54
N GLY A 51 1.63 10.89 -0.43
CA GLY A 51 3.05 11.11 -0.66
C GLY A 51 3.84 9.83 -0.81
N PHE A 52 5.02 9.95 -1.41
CA PHE A 52 5.95 8.84 -1.57
C PHE A 52 7.39 9.34 -1.43
N THR A 53 8.20 8.56 -0.72
CA THR A 53 9.63 8.80 -0.49
C THR A 53 10.36 7.50 -0.70
N MET A 54 11.41 7.54 -1.51
CA MET A 54 12.29 6.40 -1.71
C MET A 54 13.75 6.88 -1.62
N LEU A 55 14.58 6.03 -1.03
CA LEU A 55 16.03 6.15 -1.02
C LEU A 55 16.58 4.80 -1.46
N GLY A 56 17.28 4.77 -2.60
CA GLY A 56 17.82 3.55 -3.20
C GLY A 56 18.09 3.72 -4.70
N ALA A 57 18.60 2.67 -5.34
CA ALA A 57 18.80 2.65 -6.79
C ALA A 57 17.46 2.78 -7.55
N ASP A 58 17.52 3.39 -8.74
CA ASP A 58 16.37 3.64 -9.64
C ASP A 58 15.19 4.42 -9.00
N THR A 59 15.46 5.23 -7.97
CA THR A 59 14.44 6.02 -7.27
C THR A 59 13.62 6.90 -8.22
N GLY A 60 14.26 7.50 -9.24
CA GLY A 60 13.57 8.35 -10.22
C GLY A 60 12.51 7.58 -11.03
N GLU A 61 12.84 6.36 -11.46
CA GLU A 61 11.95 5.49 -12.24
C GLU A 61 10.75 5.03 -11.40
N VAL A 62 10.98 4.63 -10.15
CA VAL A 62 9.89 4.23 -9.24
C VAL A 62 9.02 5.42 -8.87
N LEU A 63 9.60 6.61 -8.64
CA LEU A 63 8.85 7.85 -8.40
C LEU A 63 7.93 8.19 -9.58
N ALA A 64 8.39 8.03 -10.83
CA ALA A 64 7.57 8.29 -12.00
C ALA A 64 6.32 7.40 -12.06
N VAL A 65 6.44 6.11 -11.70
CA VAL A 65 5.30 5.17 -11.60
C VAL A 65 4.30 5.65 -10.54
N VAL A 66 4.77 5.97 -9.33
CA VAL A 66 3.89 6.43 -8.25
C VAL A 66 3.26 7.78 -8.59
N GLN A 67 3.98 8.67 -9.27
CA GLN A 67 3.48 10.00 -9.64
C GLN A 67 2.36 9.87 -10.67
N THR A 68 2.53 8.96 -11.63
CA THR A 68 1.50 8.63 -12.62
C THR A 68 0.23 8.11 -11.93
N ALA A 69 0.39 7.21 -10.93
CA ALA A 69 -0.76 6.71 -10.17
C ALA A 69 -1.47 7.81 -9.36
N MET A 70 -0.71 8.73 -8.74
CA MET A 70 -1.26 9.89 -8.03
C MET A 70 -2.02 10.83 -8.98
N LEU A 71 -1.47 11.12 -10.16
CA LEU A 71 -2.13 11.95 -11.18
C LEU A 71 -3.42 11.30 -11.69
N ALA A 72 -3.42 9.98 -11.84
CA ALA A 72 -4.60 9.20 -12.24
C ALA A 72 -5.62 9.01 -11.10
N GLY A 73 -5.32 9.47 -9.87
CA GLY A 73 -6.20 9.30 -8.71
C GLY A 73 -6.40 7.84 -8.29
N LEU A 74 -5.45 6.95 -8.62
CA LEU A 74 -5.56 5.54 -8.28
C LEU A 74 -5.34 5.31 -6.78
N PRO A 75 -6.15 4.44 -6.14
CA PRO A 75 -5.87 4.05 -4.77
C PRO A 75 -4.62 3.15 -4.72
N TYR A 76 -3.91 3.22 -3.60
CA TYR A 76 -2.69 2.45 -3.37
C TYR A 76 -2.85 0.94 -3.59
N THR A 77 -4.03 0.39 -3.25
CA THR A 77 -4.37 -1.02 -3.46
C THR A 77 -4.23 -1.46 -4.92
N ARG A 78 -4.42 -0.55 -5.89
CA ARG A 78 -4.23 -0.85 -7.32
C ARG A 78 -2.77 -0.97 -7.72
N LEU A 79 -1.87 -0.19 -7.12
CA LEU A 79 -0.43 -0.38 -7.30
C LEU A 79 0.03 -1.67 -6.63
N ARG A 80 -0.42 -1.92 -5.39
CA ARG A 80 -0.05 -3.10 -4.63
C ARG A 80 -0.47 -4.41 -5.32
N GLY A 81 -1.64 -4.41 -5.95
CA GLY A 81 -2.18 -5.54 -6.71
C GLY A 81 -1.73 -5.61 -8.16
N ALA A 82 -0.83 -4.73 -8.61
CA ALA A 82 -0.38 -4.71 -10.00
C ALA A 82 0.56 -5.88 -10.30
N ILE A 83 0.43 -6.43 -11.51
CA ILE A 83 1.40 -7.39 -12.05
C ILE A 83 2.59 -6.59 -12.58
N LEU A 84 3.60 -6.42 -11.74
CA LEU A 84 4.85 -5.77 -12.11
C LEU A 84 5.88 -6.81 -12.51
N THR A 85 6.70 -6.48 -13.51
CA THR A 85 7.77 -7.37 -13.99
C THR A 85 8.72 -7.73 -12.86
N HIS A 86 9.09 -9.01 -12.79
CA HIS A 86 10.03 -9.55 -11.82
C HIS A 86 11.39 -9.87 -12.46
N PRO A 87 12.53 -9.55 -11.84
CA PRO A 87 12.71 -8.65 -10.69
C PRO A 87 12.91 -7.19 -11.14
N THR A 88 12.11 -6.26 -10.60
CA THR A 88 12.27 -4.81 -10.81
C THR A 88 12.28 -4.04 -9.49
N MET A 89 12.78 -2.79 -9.49
CA MET A 89 12.68 -1.94 -8.30
C MET A 89 11.22 -1.57 -8.00
N ALA A 90 10.41 -1.34 -9.03
CA ALA A 90 9.00 -1.02 -8.90
C ALA A 90 8.19 -2.15 -8.23
N GLU A 91 8.62 -3.42 -8.37
CA GLU A 91 8.02 -4.56 -7.67
C GLU A 91 8.01 -4.39 -6.13
N GLY A 92 8.91 -3.57 -5.58
CA GLY A 92 8.88 -3.18 -4.16
C GLY A 92 7.54 -2.57 -3.72
N LEU A 93 6.78 -1.96 -4.64
CA LEU A 93 5.45 -1.41 -4.36
C LEU A 93 4.42 -2.48 -3.99
N ASN A 94 4.59 -3.72 -4.47
CA ASN A 94 3.68 -4.85 -4.19
C ASN A 94 3.84 -5.36 -2.76
N VAL A 95 5.07 -5.35 -2.25
CA VAL A 95 5.42 -5.81 -0.89
C VAL A 95 5.46 -4.66 0.12
N LEU A 96 5.33 -3.41 -0.33
CA LEU A 96 5.11 -2.28 0.56
C LEU A 96 3.85 -2.56 1.38
N HIS A 97 3.90 -2.34 2.68
CA HIS A 97 2.77 -2.58 3.57
C HIS A 97 2.82 -1.60 4.73
N GLU A 98 1.65 -1.36 5.32
CA GLU A 98 1.51 -0.53 6.50
C GLU A 98 2.27 -1.14 7.66
N SER A 99 3.05 -0.30 8.34
CA SER A 99 3.57 -0.67 9.65
C SER A 99 2.42 -0.63 10.66
N PRO A 100 2.35 -1.56 11.63
CA PRO A 100 1.28 -1.58 12.65
C PRO A 100 1.20 -0.29 13.51
N SER A 101 2.19 0.59 13.41
CA SER A 101 2.51 1.64 14.38
C SER A 101 1.86 3.01 14.12
N GLY A 102 0.75 3.13 13.40
CA GLY A 102 0.24 4.47 13.08
C GLY A 102 -1.19 4.56 12.58
N ARG A 103 -2.16 4.28 13.46
CA ARG A 103 -3.47 4.94 13.37
C ARG A 103 -3.47 6.06 14.42
N GLU A 104 -2.95 7.23 14.08
CA GLU A 104 -3.19 8.40 14.94
C GLU A 104 -4.64 8.84 14.74
N ARG A 105 -5.46 8.56 15.76
CA ARG A 105 -6.89 8.86 15.80
C ARG A 105 -7.07 10.38 15.82
N LYS A 106 -8.09 10.90 15.13
CA LYS A 106 -8.56 12.28 15.37
C LYS A 106 -9.24 12.30 16.75
N ASP A 107 -8.82 13.23 17.62
CA ASP A 107 -9.51 13.52 18.87
C ASP A 107 -10.98 13.88 18.57
N GLY A 108 -11.91 13.01 19.00
CA GLY A 108 -13.36 13.21 18.88
C GLY A 108 -14.14 12.15 18.09
N ASP A 109 -13.50 11.15 17.48
CA ASP A 109 -14.23 10.06 16.79
C ASP A 109 -14.66 8.95 17.79
N THR A 110 -15.94 8.96 18.19
CA THR A 110 -16.55 7.98 19.11
C THR A 110 -17.00 6.69 18.42
N ARG A 111 -16.74 6.52 17.12
CA ARG A 111 -17.12 5.29 16.42
C ARG A 111 -16.31 4.10 16.98
N PRO A 112 -16.98 3.01 17.37
CA PRO A 112 -16.30 1.85 17.94
C PRO A 112 -15.26 1.33 16.94
N LEU A 113 -14.11 0.90 17.46
CA LEU A 113 -13.13 0.15 16.68
C LEU A 113 -13.86 -1.01 16.03
N ALA A 114 -13.76 -1.14 14.71
CA ALA A 114 -14.13 -2.39 14.06
C ALA A 114 -13.23 -3.47 14.68
N HIS A 115 -13.83 -4.29 15.54
CA HIS A 115 -13.23 -5.46 16.15
C HIS A 115 -12.84 -6.41 15.01
N TRP A 116 -11.55 -6.51 14.74
CA TRP A 116 -11.01 -7.45 13.77
C TRP A 116 -10.64 -8.72 14.54
N GLU A 117 -11.61 -9.64 14.64
CA GLU A 117 -11.37 -11.00 15.14
C GLU A 117 -10.76 -11.82 13.99
N GLY A 118 -9.48 -12.13 14.12
CA GLY A 118 -8.77 -13.01 13.20
C GLY A 118 -9.16 -14.48 13.38
N GLU A 119 -9.21 -15.16 12.25
CA GLU A 119 -9.10 -16.62 12.01
C GLU A 119 -10.30 -17.52 12.37
N GLY A 120 -10.86 -18.16 11.32
CA GLY A 120 -11.60 -19.41 11.46
C GLY A 120 -12.93 -19.55 10.71
N GLY A 121 -13.07 -19.03 9.48
CA GLY A 121 -14.32 -19.17 8.70
C GLY A 121 -14.10 -19.80 7.34
N ARG A 122 -14.33 -21.11 7.22
CA ARG A 122 -14.43 -21.82 5.94
C ARG A 122 -15.37 -21.05 5.00
N VAL A 123 -14.89 -20.68 3.81
CA VAL A 123 -15.77 -20.23 2.71
C VAL A 123 -16.59 -21.45 2.28
N GLN A 124 -17.80 -21.54 2.81
CA GLN A 124 -18.82 -22.46 2.32
C GLN A 124 -19.26 -21.93 0.95
N THR A 125 -18.85 -22.60 -0.12
CA THR A 125 -19.45 -22.39 -1.44
C THR A 125 -20.93 -22.78 -1.38
N PRO A 126 -21.86 -21.94 -1.86
CA PRO A 126 -23.25 -22.35 -1.99
C PRO A 126 -23.35 -23.41 -3.08
N LYS A 127 -23.63 -24.64 -2.66
CA LYS A 127 -24.00 -25.77 -3.50
C LYS A 127 -25.51 -25.76 -3.67
N ASN A 128 -26.01 -25.33 -4.82
CA ASN A 128 -27.31 -25.78 -5.33
C ASN A 128 -27.30 -25.64 -6.86
N ARG A 129 -27.09 -26.75 -7.58
CA ARG A 129 -28.15 -27.51 -8.26
C ARG A 129 -29.16 -26.59 -8.94
N GLN A 130 -28.91 -26.27 -10.20
CA GLN A 130 -29.79 -26.61 -11.31
C GLN A 130 -28.90 -26.73 -12.57
N ALA A 131 -28.60 -27.96 -12.94
CA ALA A 131 -28.29 -28.33 -14.32
C ALA A 131 -29.42 -29.27 -14.75
N GLU A 132 -29.69 -29.28 -16.06
CA GLU A 132 -30.70 -30.06 -16.78
C GLU A 132 -32.06 -29.34 -16.92
N GLU A 133 -32.21 -28.54 -17.97
CA GLU A 133 -33.07 -28.91 -19.11
C GLU A 133 -32.96 -27.90 -20.28
N ILE A 134 -32.90 -28.46 -21.50
CA ILE A 134 -33.28 -27.88 -22.81
C ILE A 134 -32.21 -27.09 -23.59
N ILE A 135 -31.70 -27.81 -24.62
CA ILE A 135 -31.44 -27.42 -26.03
C ILE A 135 -31.04 -25.97 -26.29
#